data_AF-A0A7S3H2Y3-F1
#
_entry.id   AF-A0A7S3H2Y3-F1
#
_cell.length_a   1.000
_cell.length_b   1.000
_cell.length_c   1.000
_cell.angle_alpha   90.00
_cell.angle_beta   90.00
_cell.angle_gamma   90.00
#
_symmetry.space_group_name_H-M   'P 1'
#
loop_
_entity.id
_entity.type
_entity.pdbx_description
1 polymer ?
#
loop_
_entity_poly.entity_id
_entity_poly.type
_entity_poly.pdbx_seq_one_letter_code
_entity_poly.pdbx_strand_id
1 'polypeptide(L)'
;SPGFRLPMPAAPSLPFGSLPGASPFVTGVPMLDMSASHSRMRGFSPRGRSRSGRRKRGGHSPDRRGPMDEPPSKLFGDEWEEPRPQTGLKLIGEESPCFHRWKYVLCDESRRSYSGHIAGALTFDQCARFYECVKEGTDWKQPENGRGDLIPRKTGWMTTPGCECTYRYGGLEVV
;
A
#
# COMPACT_ATOMS: atom_id res chain seq x y z
N SER A 1 -21.76 29.99 35.87
CA SER A 1 -20.49 29.80 36.58
C SER A 1 -19.33 30.09 35.64
N PRO A 2 -18.47 31.08 35.93
CA PRO A 2 -17.32 31.38 35.06
C PRO A 2 -16.23 30.31 35.27
N GLY A 3 -15.83 29.67 34.18
CA GLY A 3 -14.87 28.56 34.17
C GLY A 3 -13.45 29.03 34.45
N PHE A 4 -12.84 28.47 35.50
CA PHE A 4 -11.42 28.57 35.80
C PHE A 4 -10.61 27.87 34.69
N ARG A 5 -9.91 28.65 33.85
CA ARG A 5 -8.85 28.09 32.99
C ARG A 5 -7.55 28.09 33.76
N LEU A 6 -7.03 26.91 34.08
CA LEU A 6 -5.68 26.77 34.61
C LEU A 6 -4.65 27.04 33.49
N PRO A 7 -3.56 27.78 33.79
CA PRO A 7 -2.49 28.00 32.83
C PRO A 7 -1.75 26.70 32.53
N MET A 8 -1.51 26.43 31.24
CA MET A 8 -0.67 25.29 30.83
C MET A 8 0.79 25.55 31.24
N PRO A 9 1.52 24.53 31.71
CA PRO A 9 2.94 24.65 31.99
C PRO A 9 3.73 24.89 30.70
N ALA A 10 4.72 25.79 30.78
CA ALA A 10 5.66 26.05 29.70
C ALA A 10 6.43 24.78 29.32
N ALA A 11 6.51 24.50 28.02
CA ALA A 11 7.30 23.39 27.51
C ALA A 11 8.79 23.59 27.80
N PRO A 12 9.53 22.55 28.22
CA PRO A 12 10.96 22.65 28.44
C PRO A 12 11.68 22.91 27.11
N SER A 13 12.46 23.98 27.07
CA SER A 13 13.39 24.29 25.99
C SER A 13 14.47 23.22 25.95
N LEU A 14 14.45 22.37 24.93
CA LEU A 14 15.55 21.43 24.69
C LEU A 14 16.79 22.19 24.21
N PRO A 15 17.98 21.89 24.74
CA PRO A 15 19.21 22.50 24.27
C PRO A 15 19.46 22.08 22.81
N PHE A 16 19.74 23.09 21.98
CA PHE A 16 20.20 22.93 20.61
C PHE A 16 21.58 22.25 20.61
N GLY A 17 21.59 20.92 20.68
CA GLY A 17 22.81 20.13 20.56
C GLY A 17 23.31 20.17 19.12
N SER A 18 24.47 20.79 18.91
CA SER A 18 25.23 20.70 17.66
C SER A 18 25.40 19.24 17.25
N LEU A 19 24.82 18.87 16.12
CA LEU A 19 25.04 17.59 15.47
C LEU A 19 26.53 17.48 15.08
N PRO A 20 27.27 16.46 15.56
CA PRO A 20 28.61 16.21 15.08
C PRO A 20 28.55 15.53 13.70
N GLY A 21 29.40 16.01 12.79
CA GLY A 21 29.98 15.20 11.72
C GLY A 21 29.09 14.99 10.50
N ALA A 22 29.21 15.91 9.54
CA ALA A 22 28.96 15.61 8.14
C ALA A 22 29.71 14.33 7.76
N SER A 23 28.97 13.27 7.43
CA SER A 23 29.55 12.12 6.75
C SER A 23 30.10 12.59 5.39
N PRO A 24 31.32 12.17 5.01
CA PRO A 24 31.81 12.44 3.67
C PRO A 24 30.86 11.79 2.67
N PHE A 25 30.33 12.62 1.77
CA PHE A 25 29.68 12.19 0.54
C PHE A 25 30.57 11.14 -0.12
N VAL A 26 30.09 9.91 -0.21
CA VAL A 26 30.66 8.89 -1.10
C VAL A 26 30.29 9.33 -2.52
N THR A 27 31.11 10.20 -3.11
CA THR A 27 31.09 10.50 -4.54
C THR A 27 31.72 9.31 -5.26
N GLY A 28 30.88 8.42 -5.79
CA GLY A 28 31.41 7.28 -6.53
C GLY A 28 30.39 6.20 -6.86
N VAL A 29 29.19 6.57 -7.30
CA VAL A 29 28.40 5.61 -8.09
C VAL A 29 28.80 5.84 -9.55
N PRO A 30 29.44 4.87 -10.23
CA PRO A 30 29.75 5.00 -11.64
C PRO A 30 28.44 5.22 -12.40
N MET A 31 28.39 6.33 -13.14
CA MET A 31 27.34 6.65 -14.10
C MET A 31 27.37 5.54 -15.16
N LEU A 32 26.53 4.52 -15.00
CA LEU A 32 26.36 3.49 -16.00
C LEU A 32 25.78 4.16 -17.24
N ASP A 33 26.61 4.23 -18.29
CA ASP A 33 26.25 4.59 -19.65
C ASP A 33 25.14 3.64 -20.13
N MET A 34 23.88 4.07 -19.96
CA MET A 34 22.73 3.44 -20.58
C MET A 34 22.66 3.85 -22.06
N SER A 35 23.69 3.46 -22.80
CA SER A 35 23.67 3.48 -24.26
C SER A 35 22.49 2.65 -24.74
N ALA A 36 21.59 3.35 -25.43
CA ALA A 36 20.31 2.86 -25.91
C ALA A 36 20.48 1.66 -26.84
N SER A 37 20.36 0.46 -26.29
CA SER A 37 20.19 -0.76 -27.06
C SER A 37 18.76 -0.81 -27.59
N HIS A 38 18.58 -0.26 -28.80
CA HIS A 38 17.42 -0.49 -29.66
C HIS A 38 17.19 -1.99 -29.81
N SER A 39 16.38 -2.57 -28.94
CA SER A 39 15.83 -3.91 -29.12
C SER A 39 14.84 -3.87 -30.27
N ARG A 40 15.31 -4.32 -31.44
CA ARG A 40 14.48 -4.67 -32.60
C ARG A 40 13.31 -5.54 -32.12
N MET A 41 12.10 -4.99 -32.18
CA MET A 41 10.86 -5.75 -32.02
C MET A 41 10.83 -6.85 -33.11
N ARG A 42 11.09 -8.09 -32.70
CA ARG A 42 10.94 -9.25 -33.58
C ARG A 42 9.47 -9.64 -33.62
N GLY A 43 8.89 -9.46 -34.81
CA GLY A 43 7.79 -10.23 -35.40
C GLY A 43 6.75 -10.84 -34.46
N PHE A 44 5.60 -10.17 -34.37
CA PHE A 44 4.33 -10.81 -34.10
C PHE A 44 4.10 -11.93 -35.14
N SER A 45 4.27 -13.18 -34.72
CA SER A 45 3.83 -14.34 -35.49
C SER A 45 2.35 -14.61 -35.17
N PRO A 46 1.42 -14.52 -36.15
CA PRO A 46 0.03 -14.88 -35.93
C PRO A 46 -0.10 -16.41 -35.90
N ARG A 47 0.08 -17.02 -34.71
CA ARG A 47 -0.15 -18.46 -34.52
C ARG A 47 -1.63 -18.74 -34.24
N GLY A 48 -2.27 -19.31 -35.24
CA GLY A 48 -3.06 -20.54 -35.09
C GLY A 48 -4.39 -20.41 -34.35
N ARG A 49 -5.46 -20.19 -35.11
CA ARG A 49 -6.83 -20.60 -34.76
C ARG A 49 -6.86 -22.12 -34.53
N SER A 50 -6.78 -22.53 -33.27
CA SER A 50 -7.00 -23.93 -32.86
C SER A 50 -8.38 -24.07 -32.23
N ARG A 51 -9.29 -24.57 -33.08
CA ARG A 51 -10.52 -25.34 -32.82
C ARG A 51 -11.15 -25.27 -31.41
N SER A 52 -12.36 -24.72 -31.43
CA SER A 52 -13.44 -24.85 -30.47
C SER A 52 -13.66 -26.29 -29.96
N GLY A 53 -13.05 -26.62 -28.84
CA GLY A 53 -13.52 -27.72 -27.97
C GLY A 53 -14.60 -27.17 -27.05
N ARG A 54 -15.87 -27.26 -27.45
CA ARG A 54 -17.04 -26.93 -26.63
C ARG A 54 -17.17 -27.96 -25.50
N ARG A 55 -16.35 -27.81 -24.45
CA ARG A 55 -16.51 -28.57 -23.20
C ARG A 55 -17.79 -28.09 -22.52
N LYS A 56 -18.85 -28.91 -22.58
CA LYS A 56 -20.04 -28.79 -21.72
C LYS A 56 -19.58 -28.89 -20.25
N ARG A 57 -19.29 -27.76 -19.61
CA ARG A 57 -19.18 -27.64 -18.15
C ARG A 57 -20.56 -27.32 -17.59
N GLY A 58 -21.44 -28.32 -17.63
CA GLY A 58 -22.69 -28.32 -16.88
C GLY A 58 -22.41 -28.92 -15.51
N GLY A 59 -21.97 -28.08 -14.59
CA GLY A 59 -21.80 -28.43 -13.18
C GLY A 59 -22.15 -27.19 -12.39
N HIS A 60 -23.43 -27.02 -12.10
CA HIS A 60 -23.88 -26.07 -11.08
C HIS A 60 -23.26 -26.56 -9.76
N SER A 61 -22.10 -26.01 -9.39
CA SER A 61 -21.63 -26.18 -8.03
C SER A 61 -22.71 -25.56 -7.13
N PRO A 62 -23.24 -26.31 -6.14
CA PRO A 62 -24.19 -25.76 -5.20
C PRO A 62 -23.55 -24.51 -4.59
N ASP A 63 -24.29 -23.41 -4.62
CA ASP A 63 -23.86 -22.10 -4.14
C ASP A 63 -23.40 -22.28 -2.70
N ARG A 64 -22.09 -22.40 -2.47
CA ARG A 64 -21.48 -22.49 -1.12
C ARG A 64 -21.50 -21.13 -0.43
N ARG A 65 -22.52 -20.33 -0.70
CA ARG A 65 -22.84 -19.21 0.17
C ARG A 65 -23.42 -19.88 1.41
N GLY A 66 -22.68 -19.79 2.52
CA GLY A 66 -23.23 -20.10 3.83
C GLY A 66 -24.51 -19.30 4.07
N PRO A 67 -25.21 -19.53 5.19
CA PRO A 67 -26.31 -18.66 5.59
C PRO A 67 -25.85 -17.20 5.42
N MET A 68 -26.54 -16.44 4.57
CA MET A 68 -26.26 -15.02 4.44
C MET A 68 -26.56 -14.43 5.80
N ASP A 69 -25.51 -14.04 6.51
CA ASP A 69 -25.65 -13.26 7.73
C ASP A 69 -26.55 -12.07 7.41
N GLU A 70 -27.50 -11.80 8.30
CA GLU A 70 -28.38 -10.64 8.15
C GLU A 70 -27.50 -9.39 7.97
N PRO A 71 -27.74 -8.57 6.93
CA PRO A 71 -26.93 -7.39 6.70
C PRO A 71 -26.93 -6.53 7.97
N PRO A 72 -25.79 -5.93 8.35
CA PRO A 72 -25.72 -5.15 9.56
C PRO A 72 -26.80 -4.06 9.61
N SER A 73 -27.19 -3.61 10.80
CA SER A 73 -28.09 -2.47 10.91
C SER A 73 -27.38 -1.20 10.44
N LYS A 74 -28.07 -0.39 9.63
CA LYS A 74 -27.59 0.94 9.21
C LYS A 74 -27.54 1.86 10.42
N LEU A 75 -26.41 2.54 10.65
CA LEU A 75 -26.20 3.36 11.84
C LEU A 75 -26.80 4.78 11.73
N PHE A 76 -27.01 5.29 10.51
CA PHE A 76 -27.44 6.66 10.29
C PHE A 76 -28.54 6.74 9.21
N GLY A 77 -29.75 6.31 9.58
CA GLY A 77 -30.89 6.29 8.67
C GLY A 77 -30.68 5.32 7.51
N ASP A 78 -30.51 5.85 6.30
CA ASP A 78 -30.20 5.05 5.11
C ASP A 78 -28.71 4.82 4.86
N GLU A 79 -27.85 5.45 5.65
CA GLU A 79 -26.40 5.35 5.56
C GLU A 79 -25.84 4.34 6.56
N TRP A 80 -24.78 3.64 6.14
CA TRP A 80 -24.13 2.61 6.94
C TRP A 80 -23.36 3.19 8.12
N GLU A 81 -22.87 4.42 7.99
CA GLU A 81 -21.99 5.04 8.96
C GLU A 81 -22.21 6.56 8.96
N GLU A 82 -21.83 7.25 10.04
CA GLU A 82 -22.03 8.69 10.20
C GLU A 82 -21.17 9.52 9.21
N PRO A 83 -21.69 10.60 8.60
CA PRO A 83 -20.92 11.47 7.70
C PRO A 83 -19.68 12.10 8.34
N ARG A 84 -18.61 12.30 7.54
CA ARG A 84 -17.37 12.96 7.99
C ARG A 84 -17.58 14.34 8.61
N PRO A 85 -18.46 15.24 8.08
CA PRO A 85 -18.66 16.55 8.68
C PRO A 85 -19.22 16.53 10.12
N GLN A 86 -19.94 15.46 10.49
CA GLN A 86 -20.50 15.30 11.83
C GLN A 86 -19.47 14.71 12.81
N THR A 87 -18.66 13.76 12.33
CA THR A 87 -17.58 13.13 13.12
C THR A 87 -16.32 14.00 13.23
N GLY A 88 -16.17 15.01 12.36
CA GLY A 88 -14.96 15.83 12.28
C GLY A 88 -13.77 15.14 11.62
N LEU A 89 -13.97 13.98 10.98
CA LEU A 89 -12.91 13.23 10.31
C LEU A 89 -12.46 13.91 9.02
N LYS A 90 -11.16 14.10 8.88
CA LYS A 90 -10.52 14.74 7.73
C LYS A 90 -9.84 13.72 6.84
N LEU A 91 -9.79 14.00 5.54
CA LEU A 91 -8.95 13.24 4.63
C LEU A 91 -7.49 13.63 4.83
N ILE A 92 -6.56 12.70 4.56
CA ILE A 92 -5.10 12.94 4.73
C ILE A 92 -4.64 14.21 3.99
N GLY A 93 -5.18 14.48 2.81
CA GLY A 93 -4.86 15.67 2.01
C GLY A 93 -5.41 16.97 2.59
N GLU A 94 -6.44 16.92 3.43
CA GLU A 94 -6.96 18.09 4.17
C GLU A 94 -6.08 18.42 5.38
N GLU A 95 -5.39 17.42 5.96
CA GLU A 95 -4.43 17.62 7.06
C GLU A 95 -2.99 17.84 6.57
N SER A 96 -2.71 17.47 5.32
CA SER A 96 -1.38 17.59 4.75
C SER A 96 -0.98 19.07 4.61
N PRO A 97 0.30 19.43 4.83
CA PRO A 97 0.79 20.78 4.58
C PRO A 97 0.46 21.27 3.17
N CYS A 98 0.17 22.57 3.01
CA CYS A 98 -0.32 23.17 1.77
C CYS A 98 0.59 23.01 0.54
N PHE A 99 1.87 22.68 0.74
CA PHE A 99 2.81 22.42 -0.35
C PHE A 99 2.63 21.03 -0.98
N HIS A 100 1.98 20.09 -0.30
CA HIS A 100 1.61 18.80 -0.87
C HIS A 100 0.33 18.92 -1.69
N ARG A 101 0.43 18.68 -2.99
CA ARG A 101 -0.70 18.81 -3.92
C ARG A 101 -1.46 17.49 -4.03
N TRP A 102 -2.20 17.15 -2.97
CA TRP A 102 -3.14 16.03 -3.01
C TRP A 102 -4.25 16.32 -4.02
N LYS A 103 -4.50 15.36 -4.91
CA LYS A 103 -5.63 15.36 -5.84
C LYS A 103 -6.49 14.13 -5.58
N TYR A 104 -7.69 14.33 -5.06
CA TYR A 104 -8.66 13.24 -4.91
C TYR A 104 -9.32 12.94 -6.25
N VAL A 105 -9.02 11.77 -6.81
CA VAL A 105 -9.59 11.29 -8.08
C VAL A 105 -10.92 10.55 -7.87
N LEU A 106 -11.13 10.03 -6.67
CA LEU A 106 -12.39 9.46 -6.20
C LEU A 106 -12.68 10.02 -4.81
N CYS A 107 -13.89 10.54 -4.64
CA CYS A 107 -14.41 11.00 -3.36
C CYS A 107 -15.89 10.61 -3.30
N ASP A 108 -16.18 9.44 -2.73
CA ASP A 108 -17.53 8.93 -2.55
C ASP A 108 -17.81 8.75 -1.06
N GLU A 109 -18.44 9.78 -0.48
CA GLU A 109 -18.77 9.83 0.96
C GLU A 109 -19.73 8.71 1.37
N SER A 110 -20.71 8.37 0.52
CA SER A 110 -21.73 7.36 0.81
C SER A 110 -21.13 5.96 0.99
N ARG A 111 -20.10 5.64 0.19
CA ARG A 111 -19.38 4.36 0.26
C ARG A 111 -18.09 4.44 1.10
N ARG A 112 -17.80 5.60 1.70
CA ARG A 112 -16.51 5.93 2.33
C ARG A 112 -15.31 5.53 1.46
N SER A 113 -15.43 5.76 0.15
CA SER A 113 -14.44 5.36 -0.84
C SER A 113 -13.70 6.57 -1.36
N TYR A 114 -12.43 6.68 -1.00
CA TYR A 114 -11.58 7.81 -1.35
C TYR A 114 -10.31 7.31 -2.04
N SER A 115 -9.89 8.00 -3.10
CA SER A 115 -8.61 7.76 -3.75
C SER A 115 -7.91 9.10 -3.96
N GLY A 116 -6.80 9.30 -3.24
CA GLY A 116 -5.94 10.47 -3.34
C GLY A 116 -4.66 10.16 -4.10
N HIS A 117 -4.23 11.10 -4.94
CA HIS A 117 -2.97 11.03 -5.67
C HIS A 117 -2.10 12.24 -5.34
N ILE A 118 -0.82 12.01 -5.07
CA ILE A 118 0.18 13.04 -4.87
C ILE A 118 1.26 12.92 -5.96
N ALA A 119 1.29 13.88 -6.87
CA ALA A 119 2.24 13.85 -7.98
C ALA A 119 3.65 14.16 -7.47
N GLY A 120 4.64 13.35 -7.89
CA GLY A 120 6.04 13.59 -7.56
C GLY A 120 6.36 13.45 -6.07
N ALA A 121 5.60 12.63 -5.32
CA ALA A 121 5.88 12.38 -3.90
C ALA A 121 7.27 11.77 -3.65
N LEU A 122 7.78 11.05 -4.64
CA LEU A 122 9.12 10.48 -4.64
C LEU A 122 9.87 10.95 -5.89
N THR A 123 11.13 11.32 -5.72
CA THR A 123 12.03 11.61 -6.84
C THR A 123 12.41 10.32 -7.58
N PHE A 124 12.87 10.44 -8.82
CA PHE A 124 13.37 9.29 -9.58
C PHE A 124 14.46 8.53 -8.82
N ASP A 125 15.43 9.24 -8.24
CA ASP A 125 16.53 8.64 -7.48
C ASP A 125 16.04 7.92 -6.21
N GLN A 126 15.04 8.50 -5.52
CA GLN A 126 14.41 7.84 -4.37
C GLN A 126 13.71 6.55 -4.80
N CYS A 127 12.95 6.58 -5.89
CA CYS A 127 12.29 5.40 -6.44
C CYS A 127 13.30 4.31 -6.81
N ALA A 128 14.36 4.67 -7.55
CA ALA A 128 15.41 3.73 -7.95
C ALA A 128 16.10 3.12 -6.72
N ARG A 129 16.48 3.95 -5.75
CA ARG A 129 17.11 3.48 -4.52
C ARG A 129 16.19 2.58 -3.72
N PHE A 130 14.95 2.96 -3.49
CA PHE A 130 14.00 2.15 -2.74
C PHE A 130 13.70 0.82 -3.44
N TYR A 131 13.60 0.84 -4.77
CA TYR A 131 13.43 -0.38 -5.54
C TYR A 131 14.61 -1.34 -5.34
N GLU A 132 15.85 -0.89 -5.53
CA GLU A 132 17.02 -1.76 -5.33
C GLU A 132 17.18 -2.21 -3.87
N CYS A 133 16.92 -1.32 -2.89
CA CYS A 133 16.93 -1.69 -1.48
C CYS A 133 15.90 -2.79 -1.16
N VAL A 134 14.68 -2.69 -1.69
CA VAL A 134 13.62 -3.68 -1.44
C VAL A 134 13.90 -4.97 -2.20
N LYS A 135 14.40 -4.87 -3.45
CA LYS A 135 14.73 -6.02 -4.29
C LYS A 135 15.88 -6.85 -3.72
N GLU A 136 16.98 -6.22 -3.34
CA GLU A 136 18.21 -6.89 -2.89
C GLU A 136 18.29 -7.03 -1.37
N GLY A 137 17.68 -6.12 -0.61
CA GLY A 137 17.79 -6.07 0.85
C GLY A 137 16.66 -6.77 1.62
N THR A 138 15.66 -7.32 0.93
CA THR A 138 14.56 -8.07 1.56
C THR A 138 14.77 -9.57 1.39
N ASP A 139 14.63 -10.34 2.47
CA ASP A 139 14.61 -11.80 2.41
C ASP A 139 13.28 -12.30 1.83
N TRP A 140 13.23 -12.38 0.50
CA TRP A 140 12.04 -12.81 -0.25
C TRP A 140 11.83 -14.32 -0.16
N LYS A 141 10.91 -14.74 0.71
CA LYS A 141 10.53 -16.15 0.87
C LYS A 141 9.37 -16.52 -0.07
N GLN A 142 9.40 -17.73 -0.61
CA GLN A 142 8.31 -18.27 -1.43
C GLN A 142 7.51 -19.27 -0.59
N PRO A 143 6.30 -18.91 -0.12
CA PRO A 143 5.52 -19.80 0.72
C PRO A 143 4.96 -20.99 -0.08
N GLU A 144 4.79 -22.12 0.61
CA GLU A 144 4.09 -23.29 0.11
C GLU A 144 2.62 -23.24 0.53
N ASN A 145 1.72 -23.72 -0.34
CA ASN A 145 0.33 -23.90 0.02
C ASN A 145 0.18 -25.09 1.00
N GLY A 146 -1.01 -25.27 1.59
CA GLY A 146 -1.29 -26.41 2.49
C GLY A 146 -1.22 -27.80 1.83
N ARG A 147 -0.88 -27.89 0.54
CA ARG A 147 -0.63 -29.13 -0.22
C ARG A 147 0.85 -29.33 -0.57
N GLY A 148 1.73 -28.40 -0.19
CA GLY A 148 3.16 -28.42 -0.50
C GLY A 148 3.54 -27.85 -1.87
N ASP A 149 2.62 -27.27 -2.64
CA ASP A 149 2.98 -26.59 -3.89
C ASP A 149 3.45 -25.16 -3.62
N LEU A 150 4.53 -24.74 -4.27
CA LEU A 150 5.04 -23.37 -4.20
C LEU A 150 4.07 -22.37 -4.85
N ILE A 151 3.79 -21.29 -4.13
CA ILE A 151 2.98 -20.19 -4.65
C ILE A 151 3.84 -19.35 -5.60
N PRO A 152 3.35 -18.92 -6.76
CA PRO A 152 4.17 -18.24 -7.79
C PRO A 152 4.69 -16.85 -7.40
N ARG A 153 4.43 -16.39 -6.17
CA ARG A 153 4.84 -15.08 -5.67
C ARG A 153 5.74 -15.26 -4.47
N LYS A 154 6.81 -14.48 -4.41
CA LYS A 154 7.62 -14.32 -3.19
C LYS A 154 7.03 -13.21 -2.33
N THR A 155 7.20 -13.33 -1.02
CA THR A 155 6.71 -12.38 -0.02
C THR A 155 7.81 -12.11 0.99
N GLY A 156 7.98 -10.84 1.36
CA GLY A 156 8.80 -10.42 2.49
C GLY A 156 7.88 -9.78 3.53
N TRP A 157 8.05 -10.15 4.79
CA TRP A 157 7.35 -9.54 5.92
C TRP A 157 8.31 -8.61 6.66
N MET A 158 7.90 -7.37 6.86
CA MET A 158 8.74 -6.34 7.50
C MET A 158 7.98 -5.78 8.70
N THR A 159 8.58 -5.89 9.88
CA THR A 159 8.03 -5.37 11.13
C THR A 159 8.91 -4.25 11.69
N THR A 160 8.35 -3.49 12.65
CA THR A 160 9.17 -2.62 13.48
C THR A 160 10.17 -3.45 14.29
N PRO A 161 11.39 -2.95 14.54
CA PRO A 161 12.36 -3.67 15.35
C PRO A 161 11.77 -4.10 16.70
N GLY A 162 11.85 -5.40 17.01
CA GLY A 162 11.28 -6.00 18.23
C GLY A 162 9.83 -6.47 18.14
N CYS A 163 9.12 -6.30 17.01
CA CYS A 163 7.81 -6.91 16.80
C CYS A 163 7.94 -8.28 16.12
N GLU A 164 7.44 -9.31 16.79
CA GLU A 164 7.33 -10.70 16.32
C GLU A 164 5.93 -10.99 15.75
N CYS A 165 5.30 -9.95 15.21
CA CYS A 165 3.91 -10.02 14.77
C CYS A 165 3.80 -10.91 13.53
N THR A 166 2.84 -11.85 13.50
CA THR A 166 2.65 -12.75 12.37
C THR A 166 1.51 -12.28 11.46
N TYR A 167 1.62 -12.51 10.15
CA TYR A 167 0.57 -12.21 9.18
C TYR A 167 0.01 -13.49 8.58
N ARG A 168 -1.31 -13.66 8.65
CA ARG A 168 -2.00 -14.82 8.08
C ARG A 168 -2.96 -14.44 6.97
N TYR A 169 -2.78 -15.01 5.79
CA TYR A 169 -3.67 -14.80 4.65
C TYR A 169 -3.86 -16.10 3.87
N GLY A 170 -5.12 -16.45 3.56
CA GLY A 170 -5.43 -17.64 2.75
C GLY A 170 -4.95 -18.96 3.36
N GLY A 171 -4.83 -19.04 4.69
CA GLY A 171 -4.30 -20.22 5.40
C GLY A 171 -2.78 -20.31 5.44
N LEU A 172 -2.07 -19.31 4.92
CA LEU A 172 -0.61 -19.18 4.99
C LEU A 172 -0.25 -18.24 6.13
N GLU A 173 0.77 -18.60 6.90
CA GLU A 173 1.35 -17.74 7.92
C GLU A 173 2.75 -17.30 7.48
N VAL A 174 3.03 -16.01 7.60
CA VAL A 174 4.33 -15.41 7.29
C VAL A 174 4.86 -14.73 8.56
N VAL A 175 6.12 -15.06 8.87
CA VAL A 175 6.93 -14.55 9.98
C VAL A 175 8.22 -13.93 9.46
#